data_AF-A0A2I4C7S5-F1
#
_entry.id   AF-A0A2I4C7S5-F1
#
_cell.length_a   1.000
_cell.length_b   1.000
_cell.length_c   1.000
_cell.angle_alpha   90.00
_cell.angle_beta   90.00
_cell.angle_gamma   90.00
#
_symmetry.space_group_name_H-M   'P 1'
#
loop_
_entity.id
_entity.type
_entity.pdbx_description
1 polymer ?
#
loop_
_entity_poly.entity_id
_entity_poly.type
_entity_poly.pdbx_seq_one_letter_code
_entity_poly.pdbx_strand_id
1 'polypeptide(L)'
;MKPLYWTRIQLYAKKQETSLLVWETIEEPKVDFEEFVELFSKTAVKEKKQPLSDTITKSKAKQVVKLLNNKRSQAVGILMSSLHLDMKDIQHAILNLDDNVVDMETLQALYEIRAQQEELDKIEKHIKSSKNKENAKPLDKPEQFLYQLSLIPNFSSRVFCILFRSSFSESMSSITRKLNILHKVCKALQDRETVKNILGLVLAFGNFMNGGNRTRGQADGFTLDILPKLKDVKSSDGTKSLLSYIVAYYLKNFDEDAGRETCVFPLPEPHDLFQASQLKFDDFQKDLAHLKKDLRACTSEVEKVCKVSDEDNLQPFKENMEDFLVQAKSELETLDTQLGSTHKLFLDLTVFYSVKPKAGEKEISPNTIFSVWHEFSSDFKDHWKKENKVILKERLKAAEENFRQAKEKASYSVKPKHASGIKAKLGTKM
;
A
#
# COMPACT_ATOMS: atom_id res chain seq x y z
N MET A 1 -3.48 -32.04 -8.05
CA MET A 1 -3.12 -30.60 -8.01
C MET A 1 -4.17 -29.75 -8.71
N LYS A 2 -4.47 -28.57 -8.19
CA LYS A 2 -5.27 -27.55 -8.88
C LYS A 2 -4.55 -27.15 -10.19
N PRO A 3 -5.24 -27.04 -11.33
CA PRO A 3 -4.59 -26.67 -12.59
C PRO A 3 -4.19 -25.18 -12.59
N LEU A 4 -3.01 -24.88 -13.11
CA LEU A 4 -2.59 -23.52 -13.45
C LEU A 4 -2.93 -23.27 -14.92
N TYR A 5 -3.84 -22.33 -15.18
CA TYR A 5 -4.35 -22.05 -16.54
C TYR A 5 -3.44 -21.11 -17.32
N TRP A 6 -2.22 -21.55 -17.64
CA TRP A 6 -1.30 -20.80 -18.50
C TRP A 6 -1.52 -21.08 -20.00
N THR A 7 -1.04 -20.19 -20.86
CA THR A 7 -0.91 -20.48 -22.30
C THR A 7 0.47 -21.06 -22.55
N ARG A 8 0.52 -22.32 -23.01
CA ARG A 8 1.78 -23.03 -23.26
C ARG A 8 2.52 -22.40 -24.45
N ILE A 9 3.81 -22.12 -24.25
CA ILE A 9 4.74 -21.75 -25.32
C ILE A 9 5.48 -23.02 -25.77
N GLN A 10 5.57 -23.24 -27.08
CA GLN A 10 6.29 -24.38 -27.68
C GLN A 10 7.45 -23.84 -28.51
N LEU A 11 8.67 -23.94 -27.97
CA LEU A 11 9.87 -23.33 -28.56
C LEU A 11 10.21 -23.91 -29.95
N TYR A 12 9.92 -25.18 -30.18
CA TYR A 12 10.30 -25.88 -31.41
C TYR A 12 9.23 -25.87 -32.52
N ALA A 13 8.10 -25.17 -32.34
CA ALA A 13 6.98 -25.21 -33.29
C ALA A 13 7.07 -24.19 -34.44
N LYS A 14 7.91 -23.15 -34.33
CA LYS A 14 8.15 -22.16 -35.40
C LYS A 14 9.59 -21.65 -35.34
N LYS A 15 10.45 -22.11 -36.26
CA LYS A 15 11.78 -21.52 -36.48
C LYS A 15 11.63 -20.11 -37.06
N GLN A 16 11.67 -19.10 -36.21
CA GLN A 16 12.15 -17.78 -36.58
C GLN A 16 13.46 -17.56 -35.84
N GLU A 17 14.56 -17.75 -36.54
CA GLU A 17 15.90 -17.42 -36.10
C GLU A 17 15.98 -15.90 -35.96
N THR A 18 16.15 -15.38 -34.73
CA THR A 18 16.86 -14.11 -34.45
C THR A 18 16.96 -13.71 -32.97
N SER A 19 16.44 -14.47 -32.00
CA SER A 19 16.71 -14.19 -30.58
C SER A 19 16.67 -15.44 -29.71
N LEU A 20 17.68 -15.61 -28.84
CA LEU A 20 17.65 -16.58 -27.75
C LEU A 20 16.47 -16.24 -26.84
N LEU A 21 15.49 -17.14 -26.76
CA LEU A 21 14.35 -16.96 -25.87
C LEU A 21 14.79 -17.30 -24.44
N VAL A 22 14.27 -16.57 -23.46
CA VAL A 22 14.53 -16.84 -22.04
C VAL A 22 14.20 -18.29 -21.65
N TRP A 23 13.21 -18.87 -22.32
CA TRP A 23 12.78 -20.26 -22.12
C TRP A 23 13.80 -21.30 -22.61
N GLU A 24 14.77 -20.90 -23.43
CA GLU A 24 15.89 -21.76 -23.85
C GLU A 24 17.04 -21.74 -22.84
N THR A 25 17.06 -20.77 -21.91
CA THR A 25 18.12 -20.60 -20.91
C THR A 25 17.68 -20.90 -19.49
N ILE A 26 16.38 -21.08 -19.25
CA ILE A 26 15.84 -21.41 -17.94
C ILE A 26 15.92 -22.92 -17.72
N GLU A 27 16.55 -23.32 -16.63
CA GLU A 27 16.48 -24.68 -16.08
C GLU A 27 15.51 -24.70 -14.90
N GLU A 28 14.67 -25.74 -14.84
CA GLU A 28 13.79 -25.94 -13.69
C GLU A 28 14.62 -26.36 -12.46
N PRO A 29 14.54 -25.62 -11.34
CA PRO A 29 15.26 -25.99 -10.13
C PRO A 29 14.70 -27.30 -9.55
N LYS A 30 15.55 -28.05 -8.84
CA LYS A 30 15.07 -29.17 -8.01
C LYS A 30 14.34 -28.60 -6.79
N VAL A 31 13.05 -28.91 -6.67
CA VAL A 31 12.18 -28.43 -5.59
C VAL A 31 11.59 -29.63 -4.86
N ASP A 32 11.54 -29.54 -3.53
CA ASP A 32 10.75 -30.45 -2.70
C ASP A 32 9.28 -30.00 -2.71
N PHE A 33 8.40 -30.89 -3.17
CA PHE A 33 6.99 -30.58 -3.38
C PHE A 33 6.09 -31.05 -2.25
N GLU A 34 6.61 -31.56 -1.12
CA GLU A 34 5.80 -32.10 -0.03
C GLU A 34 4.79 -31.05 0.51
N GLU A 35 5.27 -29.89 0.94
CA GLU A 35 4.43 -28.75 1.38
C GLU A 35 3.54 -28.22 0.25
N PHE A 36 4.07 -28.17 -0.97
CA PHE A 36 3.34 -27.68 -2.14
C PHE A 36 2.15 -28.58 -2.50
N VAL A 37 2.31 -29.91 -2.36
CA VAL A 37 1.24 -30.88 -2.55
C VAL A 37 0.16 -30.70 -1.49
N GLU A 38 0.54 -30.48 -0.23
CA GLU A 38 -0.42 -30.22 0.84
C GLU A 38 -1.29 -28.99 0.53
N LEU A 39 -0.67 -27.87 0.16
CA LEU A 39 -1.35 -26.59 -0.07
C LEU A 39 -2.15 -26.54 -1.38
N PHE A 40 -1.64 -27.16 -2.46
CA PHE A 40 -2.17 -26.99 -3.82
C PHE A 40 -2.75 -28.27 -4.44
N SER A 41 -2.89 -29.34 -3.65
CA SER A 41 -3.66 -30.51 -4.06
C SER A 41 -5.09 -30.14 -4.46
N LYS A 42 -5.69 -30.96 -5.32
CA LYS A 42 -7.15 -30.89 -5.46
C LYS A 42 -7.68 -31.38 -4.13
N THR A 43 -8.27 -30.50 -3.35
CA THR A 43 -8.94 -30.89 -2.11
C THR A 43 -9.87 -32.04 -2.49
N ALA A 44 -9.72 -33.22 -1.86
CA ALA A 44 -10.75 -34.25 -1.92
C ALA A 44 -12.07 -33.53 -1.66
N VAL A 45 -13.07 -33.74 -2.52
CA VAL A 45 -14.31 -32.98 -2.53
C VAL A 45 -14.83 -32.89 -1.10
N LYS A 46 -14.51 -31.80 -0.38
CA LYS A 46 -15.32 -31.37 0.76
C LYS A 46 -16.67 -31.26 0.12
N GLU A 47 -17.63 -32.07 0.56
CA GLU A 47 -18.99 -32.05 0.06
C GLU A 47 -19.35 -30.59 -0.19
N LYS A 48 -19.49 -30.21 -1.46
CA LYS A 48 -19.80 -28.83 -1.81
C LYS A 48 -21.11 -28.56 -1.11
N LYS A 49 -21.07 -27.73 -0.05
CA LYS A 49 -22.28 -27.34 0.67
C LYS A 49 -23.28 -26.87 -0.38
N GLN A 50 -24.46 -27.46 -0.35
CA GLN A 50 -25.49 -27.13 -1.34
C GLN A 50 -25.85 -25.64 -1.21
N PRO A 51 -26.32 -25.00 -2.30
CA PRO A 51 -26.84 -23.65 -2.20
C PRO A 51 -27.87 -23.59 -1.07
N LEU A 52 -27.88 -22.48 -0.32
CA LEU A 52 -28.79 -22.32 0.81
C LEU A 52 -30.27 -22.45 0.39
N SER A 53 -30.57 -22.10 -0.88
CA SER A 53 -31.88 -22.32 -1.48
C SER A 53 -32.33 -23.80 -1.50
N ASP A 54 -31.41 -24.76 -1.45
CA ASP A 54 -31.69 -26.21 -1.44
C ASP A 54 -31.77 -26.81 -0.03
N THR A 55 -31.18 -26.16 0.97
CA THR A 55 -31.20 -26.59 2.39
C THR A 55 -32.41 -26.07 3.16
N ILE A 56 -33.04 -24.98 2.70
CA ILE A 56 -34.33 -24.50 3.19
C ILE A 56 -35.44 -25.45 2.74
N THR A 57 -36.32 -25.83 3.67
CA THR A 57 -37.34 -26.89 3.56
C THR A 57 -37.92 -27.08 2.15
N LYS A 58 -37.70 -28.27 1.55
CA LYS A 58 -38.32 -28.68 0.28
C LYS A 58 -39.83 -28.89 0.46
N SER A 59 -40.60 -27.83 0.26
CA SER A 59 -42.06 -27.92 0.12
C SER A 59 -42.39 -28.72 -1.16
N LYS A 60 -42.84 -29.97 -1.01
CA LYS A 60 -43.39 -30.76 -2.12
C LYS A 60 -44.66 -30.08 -2.65
N ALA A 61 -44.58 -29.42 -3.81
CA ALA A 61 -45.69 -29.03 -4.69
C ALA A 61 -47.00 -28.53 -4.03
N LYS A 62 -46.92 -27.84 -2.88
CA LYS A 62 -48.04 -27.10 -2.30
C LYS A 62 -47.91 -25.65 -2.74
N GLN A 63 -49.01 -25.01 -3.15
CA GLN A 63 -49.05 -23.57 -3.45
C GLN A 63 -48.39 -22.80 -2.30
N VAL A 64 -47.32 -22.05 -2.57
CA VAL A 64 -46.60 -21.23 -1.59
C VAL A 64 -47.22 -19.83 -1.50
N VAL A 65 -47.11 -19.21 -0.32
CA VAL A 65 -47.52 -17.82 -0.12
C VAL A 65 -46.33 -16.90 -0.41
N LYS A 66 -46.53 -15.94 -1.31
CA LYS A 66 -45.58 -14.87 -1.61
C LYS A 66 -46.07 -13.58 -0.98
N LEU A 67 -45.27 -13.02 -0.07
CA LEU A 67 -45.57 -11.79 0.66
C LEU A 67 -44.70 -10.63 0.18
N LEU A 68 -43.50 -10.94 -0.31
CA LEU A 68 -42.60 -9.96 -0.91
C LEU A 68 -43.05 -9.62 -2.33
N ASN A 69 -42.73 -8.40 -2.78
CA ASN A 69 -42.89 -8.05 -4.19
C ASN A 69 -41.89 -8.83 -5.06
N ASN A 70 -42.20 -8.99 -6.35
CA ASN A 70 -41.41 -9.82 -7.27
C ASN A 70 -39.93 -9.41 -7.32
N LYS A 71 -39.63 -8.11 -7.38
CA LYS A 71 -38.24 -7.61 -7.46
C LYS A 71 -37.45 -7.95 -6.20
N ARG A 72 -38.07 -7.77 -5.02
CA ARG A 72 -37.48 -8.06 -3.73
C ARG A 72 -37.27 -9.56 -3.52
N SER A 73 -38.28 -10.36 -3.83
CA SER A 73 -38.21 -11.83 -3.80
C SER A 73 -37.10 -12.36 -4.69
N GLN A 74 -36.94 -11.80 -5.91
CA GLN A 74 -35.86 -12.18 -6.82
C GLN A 74 -34.48 -11.79 -6.28
N ALA A 75 -34.31 -10.58 -5.74
CA ALA A 75 -33.03 -10.16 -5.17
C ALA A 75 -32.58 -11.06 -4.01
N VAL A 76 -33.52 -11.40 -3.12
CA VAL A 76 -33.28 -12.34 -2.02
C VAL A 76 -32.95 -13.73 -2.56
N GLY A 77 -33.73 -14.22 -3.53
CA GLY A 77 -33.53 -15.54 -4.14
C GLY A 77 -32.19 -15.68 -4.88
N ILE A 78 -31.69 -14.61 -5.51
CA ILE A 78 -30.36 -14.58 -6.13
C ILE A 78 -29.29 -14.78 -5.06
N LEU A 79 -29.33 -13.98 -3.99
CA LEU A 79 -28.36 -14.11 -2.89
C LEU A 79 -28.41 -15.51 -2.28
N MET A 80 -29.59 -16.03 -1.99
CA MET A 80 -29.74 -17.39 -1.45
C MET A 80 -29.15 -18.48 -2.36
N SER A 81 -29.20 -18.27 -3.68
CA SER A 81 -28.69 -19.24 -4.64
C SER A 81 -27.17 -19.13 -4.85
N SER A 82 -26.60 -17.94 -4.60
CA SER A 82 -25.14 -17.75 -4.62
C SER A 82 -24.47 -18.13 -3.31
N LEU A 83 -25.19 -18.10 -2.18
CA LEU A 83 -24.67 -18.50 -0.87
C LEU A 83 -24.59 -20.03 -0.75
N HIS A 84 -23.36 -20.53 -0.59
CA HIS A 84 -23.06 -21.95 -0.34
C HIS A 84 -22.73 -22.17 1.14
N LEU A 85 -23.60 -21.65 2.01
CA LEU A 85 -23.49 -21.69 3.46
C LEU A 85 -24.79 -22.23 4.04
N ASP A 86 -24.74 -22.84 5.21
CA ASP A 86 -25.92 -23.19 5.98
C ASP A 86 -26.28 -22.10 6.99
N MET A 87 -27.54 -22.07 7.41
CA MET A 87 -28.01 -21.05 8.36
C MET A 87 -27.35 -21.13 9.73
N LYS A 88 -26.87 -22.31 10.09
CA LYS A 88 -26.04 -22.53 11.28
C LYS A 88 -24.67 -21.87 11.15
N ASP A 89 -24.07 -21.88 9.96
CA ASP A 89 -22.78 -21.23 9.72
C ASP A 89 -22.92 -19.72 9.86
N ILE A 90 -23.98 -19.14 9.27
CA ILE A 90 -24.27 -17.70 9.36
C ILE A 90 -24.54 -17.29 10.82
N GLN A 91 -25.37 -18.06 11.53
CA GLN A 91 -25.63 -17.81 12.94
C GLN A 91 -24.34 -17.90 13.78
N HIS A 92 -23.53 -18.93 13.56
CA HIS A 92 -22.26 -19.12 14.27
C HIS A 92 -21.30 -17.95 14.03
N ALA A 93 -21.12 -17.54 12.78
CA ALA A 93 -20.25 -16.43 12.40
C ALA A 93 -20.68 -15.12 13.07
N ILE A 94 -21.98 -14.81 13.10
CA ILE A 94 -22.50 -13.55 13.66
C ILE A 94 -22.45 -13.55 15.19
N LEU A 95 -22.76 -14.67 15.83
CA LEU A 95 -22.74 -14.75 17.30
C LEU A 95 -21.31 -14.75 17.86
N ASN A 96 -20.36 -15.37 17.15
CA ASN A 96 -18.98 -15.52 17.59
C ASN A 96 -18.00 -14.52 16.98
N LEU A 97 -18.46 -13.65 16.06
CA LEU A 97 -17.62 -12.73 15.28
C LEU A 97 -16.54 -13.47 14.48
N ASP A 98 -16.88 -14.63 13.92
CA ASP A 98 -15.97 -15.44 13.11
C ASP A 98 -16.10 -15.05 11.62
N ASP A 99 -15.08 -14.34 11.12
CA ASP A 99 -14.94 -13.89 9.74
C ASP A 99 -14.24 -14.91 8.83
N ASN A 100 -13.84 -16.09 9.33
CA ASN A 100 -13.24 -17.15 8.52
C ASN A 100 -14.29 -17.99 7.78
N VAL A 101 -15.50 -18.11 8.37
CA VAL A 101 -16.58 -18.93 7.82
C VAL A 101 -17.47 -18.13 6.87
N VAL A 102 -17.67 -16.85 7.17
CA VAL A 102 -18.48 -15.92 6.36
C VAL A 102 -17.66 -14.66 6.11
N ASP A 103 -17.28 -14.44 4.86
CA ASP A 103 -16.51 -13.26 4.48
C ASP A 103 -17.30 -11.94 4.59
N MET A 104 -16.56 -10.83 4.61
CA MET A 104 -17.14 -9.48 4.78
C MET A 104 -18.10 -9.09 3.65
N GLU A 105 -17.84 -9.53 2.42
CA GLU A 105 -18.73 -9.26 1.27
C GLU A 105 -20.07 -9.96 1.46
N THR A 106 -20.04 -11.21 1.94
CA THR A 106 -21.22 -11.98 2.27
C THR A 106 -21.98 -11.36 3.44
N LEU A 107 -21.29 -10.96 4.51
CA LEU A 107 -21.93 -10.26 5.64
C LEU A 107 -22.59 -8.95 5.21
N GLN A 108 -21.94 -8.18 4.33
CA GLN A 108 -22.50 -6.96 3.75
C GLN A 108 -23.77 -7.27 2.93
N ALA A 109 -23.71 -8.28 2.06
CA ALA A 109 -24.87 -8.68 1.26
C ALA A 109 -26.04 -9.18 2.12
N LEU A 110 -25.74 -9.96 3.17
CA LEU A 110 -26.71 -10.41 4.17
C LEU A 110 -27.34 -9.23 4.92
N TYR A 111 -26.52 -8.25 5.30
CA TYR A 111 -26.99 -7.03 5.94
C TYR A 111 -27.93 -6.25 5.01
N GLU A 112 -27.57 -6.02 3.75
CA GLU A 112 -28.39 -5.27 2.81
C GLU A 112 -29.70 -5.97 2.45
N ILE A 113 -29.68 -7.30 2.35
CA ILE A 113 -30.86 -8.07 1.98
C ILE A 113 -31.83 -8.29 3.15
N ARG A 114 -31.39 -8.09 4.40
CA ARG A 114 -32.21 -8.37 5.59
C ARG A 114 -33.60 -7.76 5.47
N ALA A 115 -34.59 -8.44 6.05
CA ALA A 115 -35.96 -7.95 5.97
C ALA A 115 -36.12 -6.64 6.72
N GLN A 116 -36.86 -5.72 6.12
CA GLN A 116 -37.32 -4.50 6.77
C GLN A 116 -38.42 -4.83 7.77
N GLN A 117 -38.65 -3.95 8.75
CA GLN A 117 -39.64 -4.18 9.81
C GLN A 117 -41.03 -4.54 9.26
N GLU A 118 -41.50 -3.80 8.24
CA GLU A 118 -42.80 -4.07 7.60
C GLU A 118 -42.86 -5.44 6.90
N GLU A 119 -41.73 -5.92 6.35
CA GLU A 119 -41.62 -7.23 5.71
C GLU A 119 -41.66 -8.33 6.77
N LEU A 120 -40.91 -8.17 7.86
CA LEU A 120 -40.91 -9.08 9.00
C LEU A 120 -42.28 -9.20 9.65
N ASP A 121 -42.96 -8.08 9.89
CA ASP A 121 -44.30 -8.08 10.51
C ASP A 121 -45.31 -8.89 9.68
N LYS A 122 -45.26 -8.77 8.35
CA LYS A 122 -46.10 -9.55 7.43
C LYS A 122 -45.78 -11.04 7.50
N ILE A 123 -44.48 -11.38 7.49
CA ILE A 123 -43.99 -12.77 7.56
C ILE A 123 -44.41 -13.41 8.90
N GLU A 124 -44.15 -12.73 10.02
CA GLU A 124 -44.51 -13.21 11.35
C GLU A 124 -46.02 -13.37 11.52
N LYS A 125 -46.82 -12.41 11.04
CA LYS A 125 -48.27 -12.48 11.10
C LYS A 125 -48.79 -13.70 10.35
N HIS A 126 -48.24 -13.99 9.17
CA HIS A 126 -48.58 -15.19 8.41
C HIS A 126 -48.23 -16.46 9.18
N ILE A 127 -47.01 -16.55 9.74
CA ILE A 127 -46.54 -17.71 10.53
C ILE A 127 -47.43 -17.93 11.76
N LYS A 128 -47.71 -16.88 12.53
CA LYS A 128 -48.59 -16.94 13.72
C LYS A 128 -50.00 -17.41 13.36
N SER A 129 -50.58 -16.88 12.28
CA SER A 129 -51.92 -17.26 11.81
C SER A 129 -52.01 -18.67 11.21
N SER A 130 -50.87 -19.24 10.81
CA SER A 130 -50.77 -20.54 10.15
C SER A 130 -50.44 -21.69 11.11
N LYS A 131 -49.84 -21.42 12.29
CA LYS A 131 -49.40 -22.44 13.27
C LYS A 131 -50.48 -23.43 13.71
N ASN A 132 -51.76 -23.04 13.69
CA ASN A 132 -52.89 -23.87 14.16
C ASN A 132 -53.79 -24.38 13.01
N LYS A 133 -53.33 -24.33 11.75
CA LYS A 133 -54.12 -24.74 10.57
C LYS A 133 -53.39 -25.82 9.79
N GLU A 134 -53.92 -27.03 9.80
CA GLU A 134 -53.39 -28.21 9.08
C GLU A 134 -53.23 -27.98 7.56
N ASN A 135 -54.03 -27.07 6.99
CA ASN A 135 -54.02 -26.71 5.56
C ASN A 135 -53.35 -25.36 5.24
N ALA A 136 -52.56 -24.79 6.15
CA ALA A 136 -51.87 -23.54 5.88
C ALA A 136 -50.80 -23.70 4.78
N LYS A 137 -50.79 -22.76 3.83
CA LYS A 137 -49.79 -22.71 2.75
C LYS A 137 -48.45 -22.24 3.33
N PRO A 138 -47.34 -22.94 3.06
CA PRO A 138 -46.02 -22.50 3.50
C PRO A 138 -45.61 -21.20 2.79
N LEU A 139 -44.74 -20.42 3.43
CA LEU A 139 -44.08 -19.26 2.81
C LEU A 139 -43.21 -19.70 1.63
N ASP A 140 -42.97 -18.82 0.66
CA ASP A 140 -41.94 -19.05 -0.36
C ASP A 140 -40.52 -18.98 0.25
N LYS A 141 -39.52 -19.52 -0.45
CA LYS A 141 -38.15 -19.65 0.07
C LYS A 141 -37.52 -18.31 0.52
N PRO A 142 -37.66 -17.20 -0.23
CA PRO A 142 -37.14 -15.90 0.20
C PRO A 142 -37.67 -15.43 1.55
N GLU A 143 -38.97 -15.53 1.78
CA GLU A 143 -39.61 -15.16 3.04
C GLU A 143 -39.14 -16.07 4.18
N GLN A 144 -38.97 -17.37 3.94
CA GLN A 144 -38.43 -18.30 4.94
C GLN A 144 -36.99 -17.92 5.32
N PHE A 145 -36.15 -17.60 4.35
CA PHE A 145 -34.77 -17.19 4.58
C PHE A 145 -34.69 -15.90 5.40
N LEU A 146 -35.44 -14.87 5.02
CA LEU A 146 -35.48 -13.62 5.76
C LEU A 146 -35.98 -13.81 7.20
N TYR A 147 -36.97 -14.69 7.39
CA TYR A 147 -37.43 -15.07 8.73
C TYR A 147 -36.32 -15.75 9.52
N GLN A 148 -35.62 -16.74 8.95
CA GLN A 148 -34.52 -17.42 9.62
C GLN A 148 -33.40 -16.45 10.03
N LEU A 149 -33.03 -15.49 9.17
CA LEU A 149 -32.08 -14.44 9.54
C LEU A 149 -32.57 -13.60 10.73
N SER A 150 -33.86 -13.26 10.78
CA SER A 150 -34.42 -12.51 11.91
C SER A 150 -34.46 -13.28 13.23
N LEU A 151 -34.37 -14.61 13.19
CA LEU A 151 -34.26 -15.42 14.40
C LEU A 151 -32.87 -15.35 15.05
N ILE A 152 -31.85 -14.85 14.33
CA ILE A 152 -30.53 -14.60 14.92
C ILE A 152 -30.65 -13.37 15.85
N PRO A 153 -30.35 -13.51 17.16
CA PRO A 153 -30.51 -12.43 18.12
C PRO A 153 -29.75 -11.17 17.70
N ASN A 154 -30.49 -10.06 17.56
CA ASN A 154 -29.94 -8.75 17.18
C ASN A 154 -29.10 -8.76 15.89
N PHE A 155 -29.44 -9.63 14.92
CA PHE A 155 -28.75 -9.80 13.65
C PHE A 155 -28.22 -8.49 13.04
N SER A 156 -29.12 -7.51 12.82
CA SER A 156 -28.77 -6.25 12.16
C SER A 156 -27.68 -5.50 12.91
N SER A 157 -27.82 -5.37 14.23
CA SER A 157 -26.89 -4.64 15.09
C SER A 157 -25.52 -5.33 15.16
N ARG A 158 -25.51 -6.67 15.27
CA ARG A 158 -24.26 -7.45 15.31
C ARG A 158 -23.49 -7.35 14.00
N VAL A 159 -24.17 -7.58 12.87
CA VAL A 159 -23.53 -7.51 11.55
C VAL A 159 -23.03 -6.09 11.26
N PHE A 160 -23.79 -5.05 11.62
CA PHE A 160 -23.33 -3.67 11.52
C PHE A 160 -22.02 -3.43 12.29
N CYS A 161 -21.92 -3.93 13.53
CA CYS A 161 -20.72 -3.80 14.34
C CYS A 161 -19.51 -4.53 13.74
N ILE A 162 -19.71 -5.74 13.20
CA ILE A 162 -18.66 -6.53 12.55
C ILE A 162 -18.13 -5.81 11.30
N LEU A 163 -19.04 -5.33 10.45
CA LEU A 163 -18.68 -4.58 9.24
C LEU A 163 -17.97 -3.26 9.57
N PHE A 164 -18.44 -2.55 10.61
CA PHE A 164 -17.80 -1.33 11.08
C PHE A 164 -16.38 -1.61 11.57
N ARG A 165 -16.16 -2.66 12.37
CA ARG A 165 -14.83 -3.03 12.85
C ARG A 165 -13.81 -3.19 11.71
N SER A 166 -14.20 -3.87 10.63
CA SER A 166 -13.34 -4.05 9.45
C SER A 166 -13.06 -2.73 8.73
N SER A 167 -14.13 -2.00 8.37
CA SER A 167 -14.01 -0.75 7.61
C SER A 167 -13.31 0.38 8.39
N PHE A 168 -13.44 0.39 9.72
CA PHE A 168 -12.71 1.31 10.59
C PHE A 168 -11.19 1.07 10.50
N SER A 169 -10.76 -0.19 10.61
CA SER A 169 -9.33 -0.55 10.51
C SER A 169 -8.71 -0.17 9.16
N GLU A 170 -9.43 -0.43 8.07
CA GLU A 170 -9.00 -0.04 6.72
C GLU A 170 -8.88 1.48 6.57
N SER A 171 -9.87 2.21 7.07
CA SER A 171 -9.90 3.68 7.03
C SER A 171 -8.76 4.28 7.85
N MET A 172 -8.57 3.81 9.08
CA MET A 172 -7.46 4.22 9.96
C MET A 172 -6.11 3.96 9.31
N SER A 173 -5.90 2.78 8.72
CA SER A 173 -4.66 2.42 8.03
C SER A 173 -4.40 3.32 6.81
N SER A 174 -5.43 3.58 6.01
CA SER A 174 -5.35 4.44 4.83
C SER A 174 -4.97 5.88 5.20
N ILE A 175 -5.64 6.45 6.22
CA ILE A 175 -5.37 7.80 6.71
C ILE A 175 -3.96 7.90 7.29
N THR A 176 -3.60 6.96 8.15
CA THR A 176 -2.27 6.89 8.79
C THR A 176 -1.15 6.84 7.75
N ARG A 177 -1.30 6.02 6.69
CA ARG A 177 -0.31 5.94 5.61
C ARG A 177 -0.12 7.28 4.91
N LYS A 178 -1.22 7.96 4.54
CA LYS A 178 -1.17 9.27 3.88
C LYS A 178 -0.51 10.31 4.79
N LEU A 179 -0.84 10.31 6.08
CA LEU A 179 -0.27 11.24 7.05
C LEU A 179 1.23 10.99 7.28
N ASN A 180 1.65 9.73 7.34
CA ASN A 180 3.05 9.34 7.47
C ASN A 180 3.89 9.81 6.27
N ILE A 181 3.35 9.73 5.04
CA ILE A 181 4.03 10.27 3.85
C ILE A 181 4.25 11.78 4.01
N LEU A 182 3.21 12.51 4.42
CA LEU A 182 3.29 13.96 4.62
C LEU A 182 4.33 14.33 5.68
N HIS A 183 4.27 13.66 6.84
CA HIS A 183 5.23 13.84 7.93
C HIS A 183 6.67 13.56 7.47
N LYS A 184 6.89 12.42 6.80
CA LYS A 184 8.20 12.00 6.29
C LYS A 184 8.79 13.03 5.32
N VAL A 185 7.99 13.53 4.38
CA VAL A 185 8.44 14.53 3.40
C VAL A 185 8.77 15.85 4.09
N CYS A 186 7.92 16.34 5.00
CA CYS A 186 8.20 17.55 5.75
C CYS A 186 9.51 17.44 6.53
N LYS A 187 9.68 16.34 7.28
CA LYS A 187 10.91 16.06 8.04
C LYS A 187 12.14 15.96 7.14
N ALA A 188 12.01 15.28 6.00
CA ALA A 188 13.12 15.12 5.07
C ALA A 188 13.57 16.47 4.50
N LEU A 189 12.65 17.38 4.17
CA LEU A 189 12.99 18.71 3.65
C LEU A 189 13.55 19.63 4.74
N GLN A 190 13.03 19.56 5.97
CA GLN A 190 13.47 20.42 7.06
C GLN A 190 14.84 20.01 7.64
N ASP A 191 15.04 18.71 7.86
CA ASP A 191 16.10 18.23 8.74
C ASP A 191 17.32 17.66 7.97
N ARG A 192 17.14 17.16 6.73
CA ARG A 192 18.24 16.49 6.00
C ARG A 192 19.32 17.46 5.56
N GLU A 193 20.55 17.19 5.97
CA GLU A 193 21.73 17.97 5.58
C GLU A 193 22.00 17.90 4.07
N THR A 194 21.71 16.76 3.44
CA THR A 194 21.84 16.59 1.99
C THR A 194 20.97 17.56 1.19
N VAL A 195 19.77 17.88 1.70
CA VAL A 195 18.89 18.89 1.10
C VAL A 195 19.50 20.28 1.23
N LYS A 196 20.02 20.63 2.41
CA LYS A 196 20.68 21.93 2.66
C LYS A 196 21.94 22.10 1.81
N ASN A 197 22.77 21.07 1.67
CA ASN A 197 23.95 21.08 0.80
C ASN A 197 23.58 21.37 -0.66
N ILE A 198 22.52 20.74 -1.18
CA ILE A 198 22.05 20.99 -2.55
C ILE A 198 21.56 22.43 -2.70
N LEU A 199 20.77 22.93 -1.76
CA LEU A 199 20.32 24.33 -1.77
C LEU A 199 21.50 25.31 -1.69
N GLY A 200 22.51 24.98 -0.88
CA GLY A 200 23.75 25.75 -0.78
C GLY A 200 24.54 25.79 -2.08
N LEU A 201 24.62 24.67 -2.81
CA LEU A 201 25.22 24.63 -4.15
C LEU A 201 24.45 25.51 -5.14
N VAL A 202 23.11 25.44 -5.14
CA VAL A 202 22.27 26.30 -5.99
C VAL A 202 22.52 27.77 -5.68
N LEU A 203 22.58 28.14 -4.39
CA LEU A 203 22.85 29.51 -3.95
C LEU A 203 24.24 29.98 -4.38
N ALA A 204 25.27 29.16 -4.16
CA ALA A 204 26.66 29.50 -4.48
C ALA A 204 26.86 29.70 -5.98
N PHE A 205 26.38 28.76 -6.82
CA PHE A 205 26.49 28.90 -8.27
C PHE A 205 25.62 30.05 -8.79
N GLY A 206 24.41 30.23 -8.27
CA GLY A 206 23.56 31.36 -8.63
C GLY A 206 24.21 32.71 -8.34
N ASN A 207 24.82 32.87 -7.16
CA ASN A 207 25.55 34.08 -6.78
C ASN A 207 26.76 34.34 -7.66
N PHE A 208 27.54 33.29 -7.98
CA PHE A 208 28.68 33.42 -8.87
C PHE A 208 28.25 33.84 -10.29
N MET A 209 27.21 33.20 -10.84
CA MET A 209 26.68 33.51 -12.17
C MET A 209 26.09 34.91 -12.26
N ASN A 210 25.50 35.42 -11.18
CA ASN A 210 24.93 36.76 -11.11
C ASN A 210 25.92 37.82 -10.59
N GLY A 211 27.21 37.50 -10.51
CA GLY A 211 28.25 38.42 -10.07
C GLY A 211 28.25 39.73 -10.88
N GLY A 212 28.31 40.86 -10.19
CA GLY A 212 28.22 42.20 -10.81
C GLY A 212 26.81 42.69 -11.10
N ASN A 213 25.77 41.85 -10.96
CA ASN A 213 24.38 42.28 -11.07
C ASN A 213 23.83 42.73 -9.69
N ARG A 214 23.60 44.04 -9.54
CA ARG A 214 23.11 44.66 -8.29
C ARG A 214 21.76 44.15 -7.78
N THR A 215 20.93 43.54 -8.62
CA THR A 215 19.59 43.07 -8.22
C THR A 215 19.47 41.56 -8.13
N ARG A 216 20.48 40.80 -8.57
CA ARG A 216 20.42 39.32 -8.65
C ARG A 216 21.60 38.60 -7.98
N GLY A 217 22.76 39.24 -7.88
CA GLY A 217 23.92 38.70 -7.18
C GLY A 217 23.87 39.02 -5.69
N GLN A 218 24.77 38.40 -4.92
CA GLN A 218 24.88 38.58 -3.46
C GLN A 218 23.56 38.30 -2.72
N ALA A 219 22.80 37.31 -3.19
CA ALA A 219 21.58 36.86 -2.54
C ALA A 219 21.90 36.00 -1.31
N ASP A 220 21.15 36.21 -0.22
CA ASP A 220 21.19 35.37 0.98
C ASP A 220 20.33 34.09 0.84
N GLY A 221 19.43 34.08 -0.15
CA GLY A 221 18.52 32.98 -0.43
C GLY A 221 17.76 33.19 -1.73
N PHE A 222 16.95 32.21 -2.10
CA PHE A 222 16.14 32.25 -3.32
C PHE A 222 14.76 31.61 -3.08
N THR A 223 13.79 31.99 -3.90
CA THR A 223 12.46 31.37 -3.90
C THR A 223 12.50 30.00 -4.57
N LEU A 224 11.74 29.03 -4.04
CA LEU A 224 11.79 27.63 -4.51
C LEU A 224 11.42 27.44 -5.98
N ASP A 225 10.73 28.38 -6.61
CA ASP A 225 10.32 28.31 -8.02
C ASP A 225 11.49 28.28 -9.01
N ILE A 226 12.71 28.61 -8.57
CA ILE A 226 13.91 28.48 -9.40
C ILE A 226 14.35 27.01 -9.55
N LEU A 227 14.06 26.14 -8.59
CA LEU A 227 14.60 24.78 -8.55
C LEU A 227 14.27 23.98 -9.82
N PRO A 228 13.02 23.92 -10.31
CA PRO A 228 12.72 23.18 -11.54
C PRO A 228 13.34 23.81 -12.79
N LYS A 229 13.58 25.13 -12.78
CA LYS A 229 14.13 25.89 -13.92
C LYS A 229 15.63 25.68 -14.11
N LEU A 230 16.33 25.07 -13.15
CA LEU A 230 17.77 24.80 -13.26
C LEU A 230 18.13 23.88 -14.43
N LYS A 231 17.18 23.07 -14.93
CA LYS A 231 17.37 22.23 -16.11
C LYS A 231 17.45 23.02 -17.41
N ASP A 232 16.89 24.23 -17.43
CA ASP A 232 16.79 25.08 -18.63
C ASP A 232 18.02 25.97 -18.81
N VAL A 233 18.77 26.23 -17.73
CA VAL A 233 20.02 26.98 -17.77
C VAL A 233 21.12 26.09 -18.36
N LYS A 234 21.58 26.38 -19.58
CA LYS A 234 22.57 25.57 -20.31
C LYS A 234 23.98 26.11 -20.20
N SER A 235 24.97 25.21 -20.31
CA SER A 235 26.37 25.55 -20.56
C SER A 235 26.54 26.26 -21.90
N SER A 236 27.68 26.93 -22.09
CA SER A 236 27.98 27.70 -23.31
C SER A 236 27.95 26.86 -24.60
N ASP A 237 28.24 25.55 -24.50
CA ASP A 237 28.21 24.59 -25.59
C ASP A 237 26.86 23.84 -25.70
N GLY A 238 25.90 24.13 -24.82
CA GLY A 238 24.58 23.50 -24.77
C GLY A 238 24.56 22.05 -24.29
N THR A 239 25.71 21.46 -23.93
CA THR A 239 25.81 20.01 -23.64
C THR A 239 25.31 19.63 -22.26
N LYS A 240 25.36 20.55 -21.29
CA LYS A 240 24.97 20.32 -19.89
C LYS A 240 24.02 21.40 -19.41
N SER A 241 23.09 21.03 -18.54
CA SER A 241 22.31 21.99 -17.76
C SER A 241 23.00 22.30 -16.43
N LEU A 242 22.68 23.45 -15.83
CA LEU A 242 23.12 23.80 -14.48
C LEU A 242 22.68 22.73 -13.47
N LEU A 243 21.46 22.19 -13.61
CA LEU A 243 21.00 21.05 -12.81
C LEU A 243 21.95 19.85 -12.92
N SER A 244 22.27 19.41 -14.14
CA SER A 244 23.16 18.26 -14.36
C SER A 244 24.57 18.50 -13.79
N TYR A 245 25.05 19.74 -13.86
CA TYR A 245 26.32 20.14 -13.28
C TYR A 245 26.30 20.11 -11.75
N ILE A 246 25.24 20.64 -11.12
CA ILE A 246 25.07 20.61 -9.66
C ILE A 246 25.03 19.17 -9.15
N VAL A 247 24.32 18.28 -9.84
CA VAL A 247 24.26 16.85 -9.48
C VAL A 247 25.64 16.21 -9.53
N ALA A 248 26.40 16.46 -10.61
CA ALA A 248 27.76 15.96 -10.75
C ALA A 248 28.71 16.54 -9.70
N TYR A 249 28.58 17.82 -9.38
CA TYR A 249 29.37 18.47 -8.35
C TYR A 249 29.05 17.90 -6.97
N TYR A 250 27.76 17.72 -6.65
CA TYR A 250 27.32 17.10 -5.40
C TYR A 250 27.92 15.71 -5.24
N LEU A 251 27.75 14.83 -6.23
CA LEU A 251 28.29 13.46 -6.17
C LEU A 251 29.81 13.42 -6.00
N LYS A 252 30.54 14.32 -6.66
CA LYS A 252 32.00 14.33 -6.60
C LYS A 252 32.57 14.91 -5.30
N ASN A 253 31.85 15.82 -4.64
CA ASN A 253 32.39 16.60 -3.53
C ASN A 253 31.67 16.37 -2.18
N PHE A 254 30.46 15.82 -2.19
CA PHE A 254 29.63 15.64 -0.98
C PHE A 254 29.22 14.17 -0.73
N ASP A 255 29.38 13.27 -1.71
CA ASP A 255 28.97 11.87 -1.59
C ASP A 255 30.17 10.93 -1.76
N GLU A 256 30.70 10.44 -0.63
CA GLU A 256 31.87 9.53 -0.60
C GLU A 256 31.60 8.17 -1.29
N ASP A 257 30.32 7.81 -1.34
CA ASP A 257 29.81 6.58 -1.94
C ASP A 257 29.35 6.76 -3.38
N ALA A 258 29.57 7.94 -3.99
CA ALA A 258 29.25 8.17 -5.39
C ALA A 258 29.84 7.09 -6.31
N GLY A 259 28.96 6.50 -7.12
CA GLY A 259 29.23 5.39 -8.01
C GLY A 259 29.27 4.01 -7.33
N ARG A 260 28.85 3.88 -6.07
CA ARG A 260 28.71 2.59 -5.36
C ARG A 260 27.25 2.23 -5.15
N GLU A 261 26.99 0.97 -4.83
CA GLU A 261 25.65 0.47 -4.47
C GLU A 261 25.11 1.08 -3.17
N THR A 262 26.00 1.54 -2.28
CA THR A 262 25.64 2.21 -1.02
C THR A 262 25.25 3.68 -1.19
N CYS A 263 25.39 4.25 -2.39
CA CYS A 263 25.02 5.63 -2.66
C CYS A 263 23.50 5.84 -2.50
N VAL A 264 23.11 6.71 -1.57
CA VAL A 264 21.71 6.99 -1.24
C VAL A 264 21.27 8.29 -1.92
N PHE A 265 20.07 8.28 -2.49
CA PHE A 265 19.50 9.46 -3.12
C PHE A 265 19.34 10.64 -2.11
N PRO A 266 19.91 11.83 -2.39
CA PRO A 266 20.06 12.90 -1.39
C PRO A 266 18.80 13.74 -1.14
N LEU A 267 17.73 13.58 -1.93
CA LEU A 267 16.48 14.32 -1.79
C LEU A 267 15.34 13.37 -1.38
N PRO A 268 14.18 13.89 -0.93
CA PRO A 268 12.99 13.05 -0.73
C PRO A 268 12.59 12.37 -2.05
N GLU A 269 12.09 11.15 -1.94
CA GLU A 269 11.69 10.35 -3.09
C GLU A 269 10.62 11.07 -3.94
N PRO A 270 10.77 11.14 -5.28
CA PRO A 270 9.81 11.84 -6.13
C PRO A 270 8.38 11.33 -6.00
N HIS A 271 8.21 10.03 -5.74
CA HIS A 271 6.89 9.42 -5.53
C HIS A 271 6.22 9.94 -4.24
N ASP A 272 6.97 10.01 -3.14
CA ASP A 272 6.46 10.51 -1.86
C ASP A 272 6.08 12.00 -1.98
N LEU A 273 6.90 12.79 -2.67
CA LEU A 273 6.61 14.21 -2.97
C LEU A 273 5.36 14.37 -3.84
N PHE A 274 5.20 13.52 -4.86
CA PHE A 274 4.00 13.51 -5.69
C PHE A 274 2.77 13.25 -4.83
N GLN A 275 2.78 12.17 -4.05
CA GLN A 275 1.66 11.82 -3.18
C GLN A 275 1.35 12.95 -2.19
N ALA A 276 2.36 13.49 -1.50
CA ALA A 276 2.20 14.60 -0.57
C ALA A 276 1.59 15.85 -1.24
N SER A 277 1.93 16.12 -2.50
CA SER A 277 1.37 17.25 -3.26
C SER A 277 -0.12 17.14 -3.57
N GLN A 278 -0.69 15.94 -3.49
CA GLN A 278 -2.12 15.67 -3.75
C GLN A 278 -2.97 15.67 -2.47
N LEU A 279 -2.35 15.73 -1.29
CA LEU A 279 -3.04 15.68 0.00
C LEU A 279 -3.54 17.06 0.44
N LYS A 280 -4.63 17.05 1.23
CA LYS A 280 -5.23 18.26 1.82
C LYS A 280 -5.60 17.99 3.28
N PHE A 281 -5.24 18.90 4.18
CA PHE A 281 -5.57 18.82 5.61
C PHE A 281 -7.08 18.76 5.87
N ASP A 282 -7.89 19.50 5.11
CA ASP A 282 -9.35 19.47 5.21
C ASP A 282 -9.94 18.08 4.95
N ASP A 283 -9.35 17.30 4.04
CA ASP A 283 -9.84 15.96 3.74
C ASP A 283 -9.55 15.01 4.91
N PHE A 284 -8.38 15.11 5.52
CA PHE A 284 -8.06 14.39 6.76
C PHE A 284 -9.03 14.72 7.90
N GLN A 285 -9.35 15.99 8.08
CA GLN A 285 -10.28 16.43 9.13
C GLN A 285 -11.69 15.87 8.90
N LYS A 286 -12.16 15.86 7.65
CA LYS A 286 -13.46 15.26 7.29
C LYS A 286 -13.46 13.75 7.52
N ASP A 287 -12.41 13.06 7.10
CA ASP A 287 -12.27 11.60 7.28
C ASP A 287 -12.29 11.24 8.77
N LEU A 288 -11.54 11.95 9.62
CA LEU A 288 -11.55 11.73 11.07
C LEU A 288 -12.89 12.09 11.71
N ALA A 289 -13.55 13.17 11.27
CA ALA A 289 -14.88 13.53 11.78
C ALA A 289 -15.92 12.45 11.44
N HIS A 290 -15.82 11.87 10.24
CA HIS A 290 -16.65 10.74 9.81
C HIS A 290 -16.40 9.50 10.68
N LEU A 291 -15.13 9.12 10.87
CA LEU A 291 -14.78 7.98 11.74
C LEU A 291 -15.23 8.18 13.18
N LYS A 292 -15.09 9.39 13.74
CA LYS A 292 -15.60 9.75 15.07
C LYS A 292 -17.12 9.57 15.14
N LYS A 293 -17.86 9.90 14.07
CA LYS A 293 -19.32 9.74 14.02
C LYS A 293 -19.72 8.26 13.94
N ASP A 294 -19.08 7.50 13.08
CA ASP A 294 -19.40 6.08 12.89
C ASP A 294 -19.03 5.26 14.11
N LEU A 295 -17.91 5.58 14.77
CA LEU A 295 -17.51 4.95 16.04
C LEU A 295 -18.56 5.17 17.15
N ARG A 296 -19.16 6.37 17.21
CA ARG A 296 -20.29 6.64 18.13
C ARG A 296 -21.51 5.79 17.76
N ALA A 297 -21.84 5.67 16.48
CA ALA A 297 -22.95 4.84 16.03
C ALA A 297 -22.72 3.36 16.39
N CYS A 298 -21.51 2.84 16.16
CA CYS A 298 -21.13 1.49 16.58
C CYS A 298 -21.20 1.30 18.09
N THR A 299 -20.71 2.26 18.87
CA THR A 299 -20.83 2.23 20.34
C THR A 299 -22.29 2.05 20.78
N SER A 300 -23.22 2.83 20.21
CA SER A 300 -24.66 2.72 20.54
C SER A 300 -25.27 1.37 20.11
N GLU A 301 -24.86 0.81 18.97
CA GLU A 301 -25.33 -0.51 18.55
C GLU A 301 -24.76 -1.64 19.43
N VAL A 302 -23.52 -1.54 19.89
CA VAL A 302 -22.93 -2.48 20.87
C VAL A 302 -23.69 -2.42 22.19
N GLU A 303 -23.94 -1.23 22.73
CA GLU A 303 -24.73 -1.04 23.95
C GLU A 303 -26.13 -1.67 23.84
N LYS A 304 -26.78 -1.48 22.69
CA LYS A 304 -28.09 -2.06 22.40
C LYS A 304 -28.05 -3.58 22.36
N VAL A 305 -27.05 -4.18 21.70
CA VAL A 305 -26.89 -5.65 21.67
C VAL A 305 -26.64 -6.18 23.07
N CYS A 306 -25.76 -5.54 23.85
CA CYS A 306 -25.42 -5.97 25.20
C CYS A 306 -26.60 -5.87 26.18
N LYS A 307 -27.49 -4.89 25.99
CA LYS A 307 -28.67 -4.70 26.83
C LYS A 307 -29.79 -5.71 26.54
N VAL A 308 -29.92 -6.15 25.28
CA VAL A 308 -31.06 -6.96 24.81
C VAL A 308 -30.72 -8.45 24.73
N SER A 309 -29.44 -8.81 24.61
CA SER A 309 -29.02 -10.22 24.52
C SER A 309 -29.17 -10.93 25.86
N ASP A 310 -29.53 -12.22 25.82
CA ASP A 310 -29.48 -13.12 26.96
C ASP A 310 -28.04 -13.56 27.27
N GLU A 311 -27.82 -14.21 28.41
CA GLU A 311 -26.49 -14.66 28.84
C GLU A 311 -25.85 -15.64 27.83
N ASP A 312 -26.65 -16.50 27.20
CA ASP A 312 -26.19 -17.52 26.25
C ASP A 312 -25.68 -16.92 24.92
N ASN A 313 -26.18 -15.76 24.50
CA ASN A 313 -25.78 -15.12 23.25
C ASN A 313 -24.95 -13.83 23.46
N LEU A 314 -24.68 -13.44 24.71
CA LEU A 314 -23.96 -12.20 25.01
C LEU A 314 -22.47 -12.28 24.61
N GLN A 315 -21.84 -13.42 24.92
CA GLN A 315 -20.43 -13.66 24.62
C GLN A 315 -20.25 -14.52 23.37
N PRO A 316 -19.15 -14.34 22.61
CA PRO A 316 -18.00 -13.45 22.85
C PRO A 316 -18.19 -12.01 22.34
N PHE A 317 -19.39 -11.64 21.88
CA PHE A 317 -19.62 -10.34 21.25
C PHE A 317 -19.30 -9.15 22.15
N LYS A 318 -19.76 -9.18 23.40
CA LYS A 318 -19.55 -8.08 24.33
C LYS A 318 -18.06 -7.81 24.56
N GLU A 319 -17.30 -8.83 24.97
CA GLU A 319 -15.87 -8.71 25.25
C GLU A 319 -15.10 -8.17 24.04
N ASN A 320 -15.25 -8.81 22.88
CA ASN A 320 -14.54 -8.43 21.67
C ASN A 320 -14.87 -7.01 21.20
N MET A 321 -16.14 -6.60 21.30
CA MET A 321 -16.56 -5.28 20.86
C MET A 321 -16.20 -4.18 21.87
N GLU A 322 -16.26 -4.44 23.18
CA GLU A 322 -15.82 -3.49 24.20
C GLU A 322 -14.32 -3.22 24.09
N ASP A 323 -13.50 -4.27 23.93
CA ASP A 323 -12.05 -4.14 23.70
C ASP A 323 -11.75 -3.37 22.41
N PHE A 324 -12.43 -3.71 21.32
CA PHE A 324 -12.32 -2.98 20.07
C PHE A 324 -12.68 -1.50 20.23
N LEU A 325 -13.77 -1.15 20.92
CA LEU A 325 -14.20 0.23 21.08
C LEU A 325 -13.20 1.04 21.93
N VAL A 326 -12.59 0.44 22.95
CA VAL A 326 -11.53 1.09 23.73
C VAL A 326 -10.32 1.37 22.86
N GLN A 327 -9.84 0.36 22.13
CA GLN A 327 -8.69 0.49 21.24
C GLN A 327 -8.95 1.51 20.12
N ALA A 328 -10.10 1.43 19.45
CA ALA A 328 -10.49 2.32 18.37
C ALA A 328 -10.54 3.79 18.80
N LYS A 329 -11.04 4.09 20.02
CA LYS A 329 -11.04 5.46 20.57
C LYS A 329 -9.61 5.96 20.77
N SER A 330 -8.76 5.16 21.40
CA SER A 330 -7.35 5.50 21.65
C SER A 330 -6.55 5.74 20.36
N GLU A 331 -6.73 4.87 19.37
CA GLU A 331 -6.06 5.02 18.07
C GLU A 331 -6.53 6.27 17.32
N LEU A 332 -7.82 6.57 17.37
CA LEU A 332 -8.40 7.75 16.73
C LEU A 332 -7.90 9.06 17.37
N GLU A 333 -7.77 9.10 18.70
CA GLU A 333 -7.18 10.24 19.42
C GLU A 333 -5.68 10.42 19.09
N THR A 334 -4.95 9.31 19.00
CA THR A 334 -3.54 9.31 18.60
C THR A 334 -3.38 9.88 17.19
N LEU A 335 -4.22 9.45 16.25
CA LEU A 335 -4.19 9.90 14.87
C LEU A 335 -4.59 11.38 14.72
N ASP A 336 -5.57 11.85 15.51
CA ASP A 336 -5.98 13.25 15.57
C ASP A 336 -4.82 14.14 16.07
N THR A 337 -4.10 13.69 17.10
CA THR A 337 -2.91 14.36 17.63
C THR A 337 -1.76 14.37 16.60
N GLN A 338 -1.56 13.25 15.91
CA GLN A 338 -0.56 13.14 14.85
C GLN A 338 -0.89 14.07 13.68
N LEU A 339 -2.18 14.23 13.34
CA LEU A 339 -2.63 15.15 12.30
C LEU A 339 -2.29 16.59 12.68
N GLY A 340 -2.64 17.02 13.90
CA GLY A 340 -2.34 18.37 14.38
C GLY A 340 -0.84 18.67 14.43
N SER A 341 -0.03 17.74 14.92
CA SER A 341 1.44 17.91 14.94
C SER A 341 2.06 17.93 13.54
N THR A 342 1.58 17.10 12.61
CA THR A 342 2.05 17.10 11.22
C THR A 342 1.62 18.36 10.46
N HIS A 343 0.42 18.88 10.76
CA HIS A 343 -0.03 20.15 10.21
C HIS A 343 0.83 21.32 10.68
N LYS A 344 1.14 21.37 11.99
CA LYS A 344 2.08 22.34 12.54
C LYS A 344 3.47 22.23 11.89
N LEU A 345 4.00 21.02 11.76
CA LEU A 345 5.28 20.78 11.09
C LEU A 345 5.27 21.29 9.64
N PHE A 346 4.18 21.07 8.91
CA PHE A 346 4.03 21.60 7.56
C PHE A 346 4.00 23.14 7.54
N LEU A 347 3.27 23.77 8.46
CA LEU A 347 3.26 25.23 8.59
C LEU A 347 4.66 25.79 8.89
N ASP A 348 5.38 25.19 9.84
CA ASP A 348 6.76 25.57 10.17
C ASP A 348 7.68 25.42 8.94
N LEU A 349 7.51 24.36 8.14
CA LEU A 349 8.23 24.15 6.89
C LEU A 349 7.96 25.29 5.87
N THR A 350 6.72 25.77 5.79
CA THR A 350 6.37 26.87 4.87
C THR A 350 7.09 28.16 5.24
N VAL A 351 7.23 28.43 6.54
CA VAL A 351 8.00 29.55 7.09
C VAL A 351 9.49 29.34 6.85
N PHE A 352 10.00 28.14 7.10
CA PHE A 352 11.40 27.77 6.91
C PHE A 352 11.88 28.06 5.47
N TYR A 353 11.02 27.80 4.47
CA TYR A 353 11.31 28.09 3.07
C TYR A 353 10.82 29.46 2.57
N SER A 354 10.31 30.32 3.46
CA SER A 354 9.76 31.63 3.11
C SER A 354 8.71 31.60 1.99
N VAL A 355 7.92 30.52 1.94
CA VAL A 355 6.85 30.37 0.94
C VAL A 355 5.68 31.25 1.34
N LYS A 356 5.10 31.96 0.37
CA LYS A 356 3.92 32.80 0.58
C LYS A 356 2.67 32.10 0.02
N PRO A 357 1.51 32.24 0.68
CA PRO A 357 0.25 31.76 0.13
C PRO A 357 -0.06 32.46 -1.19
N LYS A 358 -0.71 31.76 -2.11
CA LYS A 358 -1.15 32.38 -3.38
C LYS A 358 -2.29 33.36 -3.11
N ALA A 359 -2.51 34.30 -4.04
CA ALA A 359 -3.58 35.28 -3.90
C ALA A 359 -4.93 34.59 -3.71
N GLY A 360 -5.61 34.86 -2.58
CA GLY A 360 -6.88 34.26 -2.21
C GLY A 360 -6.79 32.99 -1.35
N GLU A 361 -5.59 32.45 -1.11
CA GLU A 361 -5.39 31.33 -0.17
C GLU A 361 -5.24 31.86 1.27
N LYS A 362 -5.99 31.27 2.22
CA LYS A 362 -5.83 31.55 3.65
C LYS A 362 -4.57 30.92 4.23
N GLU A 363 -4.19 29.77 3.69
CA GLU A 363 -3.05 28.96 4.13
C GLU A 363 -2.40 28.31 2.90
N ILE A 364 -1.09 28.07 2.97
CA ILE A 364 -0.33 27.43 1.90
C ILE A 364 -0.76 25.98 1.79
N SER A 365 -1.11 25.54 0.58
CA SER A 365 -1.46 24.13 0.35
C SER A 365 -0.22 23.23 0.25
N PRO A 366 -0.28 21.95 0.67
CA PRO A 366 0.79 20.97 0.43
C PRO A 366 1.24 20.92 -1.03
N ASN A 367 0.29 21.07 -1.96
CA ASN A 367 0.57 21.16 -3.38
C ASN A 367 1.58 22.26 -3.74
N THR A 368 1.45 23.46 -3.16
CA THR A 368 2.28 24.62 -3.49
C THR A 368 3.77 24.39 -3.23
N ILE A 369 4.11 23.60 -2.19
CA ILE A 369 5.49 23.28 -1.85
C ILE A 369 5.92 21.99 -2.54
N PHE A 370 5.14 20.92 -2.38
CA PHE A 370 5.58 19.59 -2.80
C PHE A 370 5.54 19.36 -4.30
N SER A 371 4.74 20.12 -5.07
CA SER A 371 4.81 20.04 -6.55
C SER A 371 6.14 20.54 -7.10
N VAL A 372 6.64 21.67 -6.56
CA VAL A 372 7.94 22.25 -6.93
C VAL A 372 9.07 21.27 -6.59
N TRP A 373 9.04 20.73 -5.38
CA TRP A 373 10.01 19.72 -4.95
C TRP A 373 9.89 18.42 -5.73
N HIS A 374 8.69 17.98 -6.08
CA HIS A 374 8.47 16.79 -6.91
C HIS A 374 9.14 16.94 -8.26
N GLU A 375 8.92 18.05 -8.96
CA GLU A 375 9.52 18.30 -10.28
C GLU A 375 11.06 18.33 -10.16
N PHE A 376 11.59 19.13 -9.24
CA PHE A 376 13.02 19.24 -9.02
C PHE A 376 13.66 17.89 -8.62
N SER A 377 13.07 17.17 -7.67
CA SER A 377 13.59 15.87 -7.21
C SER A 377 13.52 14.82 -8.31
N SER A 378 12.49 14.84 -9.17
CA SER A 378 12.39 13.94 -10.33
C SER A 378 13.55 14.18 -11.30
N ASP A 379 13.74 15.42 -11.74
CA ASP A 379 14.81 15.78 -12.68
C ASP A 379 16.20 15.53 -12.05
N PHE A 380 16.37 15.86 -10.77
CA PHE A 380 17.61 15.59 -10.02
C PHE A 380 17.88 14.08 -9.96
N LYS A 381 16.88 13.25 -9.69
CA LYS A 381 17.04 11.78 -9.59
C LYS A 381 17.47 11.17 -10.92
N ASP A 382 16.95 11.65 -12.03
CA ASP A 382 17.34 11.18 -13.35
C ASP A 382 18.80 11.50 -13.66
N HIS A 383 19.23 12.72 -13.36
CA HIS A 383 20.64 13.10 -13.49
C HIS A 383 21.53 12.35 -12.49
N TRP A 384 21.08 12.14 -11.25
CA TRP A 384 21.83 11.44 -10.20
C TRP A 384 22.08 9.98 -10.57
N LYS A 385 21.08 9.29 -11.13
CA LYS A 385 21.25 7.92 -11.66
C LYS A 385 22.23 7.88 -12.83
N LYS A 386 22.15 8.84 -13.75
CA LYS A 386 23.05 8.91 -14.92
C LYS A 386 24.49 9.16 -14.49
N GLU A 387 24.72 10.13 -13.62
CA GLU A 387 26.06 10.49 -13.16
C GLU A 387 26.68 9.40 -12.27
N ASN A 388 25.91 8.76 -11.38
CA ASN A 388 26.41 7.62 -10.62
C ASN A 388 26.90 6.48 -11.52
N LYS A 389 26.21 6.21 -12.64
CA LYS A 389 26.66 5.23 -13.63
C LYS A 389 27.95 5.66 -14.32
N VAL A 390 28.15 6.96 -14.55
CA VAL A 390 29.39 7.51 -15.11
C VAL A 390 30.54 7.33 -14.12
N ILE A 391 30.36 7.74 -12.86
CA ILE A 391 31.36 7.63 -11.79
C ILE A 391 31.73 6.16 -11.54
N LEU A 392 30.75 5.25 -11.53
CA LEU A 392 31.00 3.80 -11.43
C LEU A 392 31.91 3.30 -12.55
N LYS A 393 31.62 3.68 -13.82
CA LYS A 393 32.46 3.31 -14.96
C LYS A 393 33.88 3.87 -14.85
N GLU A 394 34.03 5.11 -14.40
CA GLU A 394 35.34 5.73 -14.17
C GLU A 394 36.12 4.99 -13.07
N ARG A 395 35.46 4.62 -11.98
CA ARG A 395 36.05 3.81 -10.90
C ARG A 395 36.48 2.42 -11.37
N LEU A 396 35.65 1.73 -12.15
CA LEU A 396 35.99 0.41 -12.71
C LEU A 396 37.23 0.49 -13.61
N LYS A 397 37.27 1.47 -14.52
CA LYS A 397 38.44 1.69 -15.38
C LYS A 397 39.70 2.01 -14.57
N ALA A 398 39.59 2.84 -13.54
CA ALA A 398 40.72 3.14 -12.66
C ALA A 398 41.20 1.90 -11.90
N ALA A 399 40.28 1.04 -11.44
CA ALA A 399 40.62 -0.20 -10.76
C ALA A 399 41.29 -1.21 -11.71
N GLU A 400 40.79 -1.37 -12.94
CA GLU A 400 41.39 -2.20 -13.99
C GLU A 400 42.80 -1.74 -14.34
N GLU A 401 43.00 -0.43 -14.48
CA GLU A 401 44.31 0.17 -14.74
C GLU A 401 45.29 -0.08 -13.59
N ASN A 402 44.85 0.14 -12.35
CA ASN A 402 45.64 -0.14 -11.15
C ASN A 402 46.03 -1.62 -11.05
N PHE A 403 45.10 -2.53 -11.37
CA PHE A 403 45.37 -3.97 -11.41
C PHE A 403 46.39 -4.33 -12.50
N ARG A 404 46.27 -3.75 -13.69
CA ARG A 404 47.22 -3.94 -14.79
C ARG A 404 48.63 -3.49 -14.39
N GLN A 405 48.75 -2.28 -13.83
CA GLN A 405 50.04 -1.74 -13.38
C GLN A 405 50.64 -2.56 -12.23
N ALA A 406 49.82 -3.07 -11.30
CA ALA A 406 50.29 -3.95 -10.24
C ALA A 406 50.82 -5.29 -10.79
N LYS A 407 50.14 -5.87 -11.78
CA LYS A 407 50.56 -7.11 -12.44
C LYS A 407 51.86 -6.93 -13.24
N GLU A 408 52.02 -5.81 -13.93
CA GLU A 408 53.26 -5.46 -14.64
C GLU A 408 54.43 -5.24 -13.67
N LYS A 409 54.22 -4.52 -12.55
CA LYS A 409 55.27 -4.37 -11.53
C LYS A 409 55.68 -5.69 -10.88
N ALA A 410 54.73 -6.62 -10.70
CA ALA A 410 55.01 -7.95 -10.15
C ALA A 410 55.80 -8.86 -11.11
N SER A 411 55.60 -8.73 -12.44
CA SER A 411 56.30 -9.56 -13.43
C SER A 411 57.77 -9.18 -13.66
N TYR A 412 58.18 -7.94 -13.34
CA TYR A 412 59.57 -7.47 -13.48
C TYR A 412 60.52 -7.84 -12.32
N SER A 413 60.07 -8.61 -11.31
CA SER A 413 60.93 -9.08 -10.21
C SER A 413 61.50 -10.48 -10.43
N VAL A 414 62.36 -10.65 -11.44
CA VAL A 414 63.31 -11.78 -11.49
C VAL A 414 64.73 -11.23 -11.53
N LYS A 415 65.33 -10.99 -10.36
CA LYS A 415 66.78 -10.81 -10.27
C LYS A 415 67.43 -12.19 -10.46
N PRO A 416 68.30 -12.40 -11.45
CA PRO A 416 69.13 -13.61 -11.50
C PRO A 416 69.98 -13.62 -10.23
N LYS A 417 69.88 -14.66 -9.39
CA LYS A 417 70.83 -14.86 -8.30
C LYS A 417 72.22 -15.00 -8.92
N HIS A 418 73.14 -14.12 -8.53
CA HIS A 418 74.57 -14.24 -8.83
C HIS A 418 75.02 -15.68 -8.53
N ALA A 419 75.55 -16.37 -9.54
CA ALA A 419 76.11 -17.70 -9.38
C ALA A 419 77.40 -17.63 -8.54
N SER A 420 77.24 -17.69 -7.22
CA SER A 420 78.34 -17.81 -6.25
C SER A 420 78.59 -19.26 -5.82
N GLY A 421 78.04 -20.23 -6.57
CA GLY A 421 78.23 -21.65 -6.34
C GLY A 421 79.62 -22.13 -6.74
N ILE A 422 80.15 -23.10 -5.99
CA ILE A 422 81.49 -23.71 -6.09
C ILE A 422 81.89 -24.11 -7.54
N LYS A 423 80.91 -24.42 -8.41
CA LYS A 423 81.16 -24.73 -9.84
C LYS A 423 81.80 -23.58 -10.64
N ALA A 424 81.61 -22.31 -10.26
CA ALA A 424 82.27 -21.19 -10.94
C ALA A 424 83.75 -21.01 -10.56
N LYS A 425 84.19 -21.57 -9.42
CA LYS A 425 85.58 -21.48 -8.93
C LYS A 425 86.50 -22.61 -9.44
N LEU A 426 85.97 -23.61 -10.15
CA LEU A 426 86.74 -24.74 -10.67
C LEU A 426 87.19 -24.57 -12.13
N GLY A 427 86.83 -23.47 -12.80
CA GLY A 427 87.24 -23.17 -14.18
C GLY A 427 88.58 -22.44 -14.35
N THR A 428 89.35 -22.22 -13.27
CA THR A 428 90.61 -21.45 -13.28
C THR A 428 91.84 -22.28 -12.91
N LYS A 429 91.79 -23.61 -13.09
CA LYS A 429 92.98 -24.46 -13.18
C LYS A 429 92.71 -25.63 -14.13
N MET A 430 92.97 -25.41 -15.41
CA MET A 430 93.71 -26.33 -16.29
C MET A 430 94.19 -25.57 -17.51
#